data_AF-X1RXD5-F1
#
_entry.id   AF-X1RXD5-F1
#
_cell.length_a   1.000
_cell.length_b   1.000
_cell.length_c   1.000
_cell.angle_alpha   90.00
_cell.angle_beta   90.00
_cell.angle_gamma   90.00
#
_symmetry.space_group_name_H-M   'P 1'
#
loop_
_entity.id
_entity.type
_entity.pdbx_description
1 polymer ?
#
loop_
_entity_poly.entity_id
_entity_poly.type
_entity_poly.pdbx_seq_one_letter_code
_entity_poly.pdbx_strand_id
1 'polypeptide(L)'
;MELGLYLHFPFCVSKCPYCDFNSYQLKEENQITSYISAIYKEITTYSKKLKKSNIRTIYFGGGTPTILSGVQIYSILEFCKDKFTIDKNAEITYNFVIE
;
A
#
# COMPACT_ATOMS: atom_id res chain seq x y z
N MET A 1 13.08 5.12 16.76
CA MET A 1 13.50 4.28 15.63
C MET A 1 12.73 4.76 14.42
N GLU A 2 13.44 5.00 13.32
CA GLU A 2 12.84 5.44 12.06
C GLU A 2 12.52 4.22 11.21
N LEU A 3 11.36 4.21 10.56
CA LEU A 3 10.91 3.09 9.73
C LEU A 3 10.41 3.58 8.37
N GLY A 4 10.55 2.70 7.38
CA GLY A 4 9.85 2.79 6.11
C GLY A 4 8.68 1.81 6.06
N LEU A 5 7.56 2.24 5.46
CA LEU A 5 6.38 1.43 5.24
C LEU A 5 6.25 1.10 3.75
N TYR A 6 6.46 -0.16 3.39
CA TYR A 6 6.20 -0.66 2.05
C TYR A 6 4.81 -1.31 1.99
N LEU A 7 3.92 -0.75 1.19
CA LEU A 7 2.58 -1.28 0.94
C LEU A 7 2.58 -1.99 -0.41
N HIS A 8 2.54 -3.32 -0.35
CA HIS A 8 2.50 -4.16 -1.54
C HIS A 8 1.08 -4.32 -2.04
N PHE A 9 0.83 -4.07 -3.32
CA PHE A 9 -0.43 -4.30 -4.02
C PHE A 9 -0.20 -5.30 -5.15
N PRO A 10 -0.63 -6.56 -5.02
CA PRO A 10 -0.18 -7.65 -5.88
C PRO A 10 -1.07 -7.80 -7.12
N PHE A 11 -1.73 -6.75 -7.59
CA PHE A 11 -2.71 -6.85 -8.66
C PHE A 11 -2.30 -6.03 -9.89
N CYS A 12 -2.56 -6.58 -11.07
CA CYS A 12 -2.39 -5.93 -12.37
C CYS A 12 -3.65 -6.15 -13.21
N VAL A 13 -3.95 -5.24 -14.15
CA VAL A 13 -5.03 -5.45 -15.14
C VAL A 13 -4.75 -6.68 -16.00
N SER A 14 -3.49 -6.85 -16.41
CA SER A 14 -2.98 -8.06 -17.04
C SER A 14 -1.58 -8.39 -16.49
N LYS A 15 -1.25 -9.68 -16.40
CA LYS A 15 0.09 -10.10 -15.97
C LYS A 15 1.02 -10.19 -17.19
N CYS A 16 2.08 -9.39 -17.22
CA CYS A 16 3.04 -9.43 -18.31
C CYS A 16 3.77 -10.79 -18.35
N PRO A 17 4.06 -11.37 -19.53
CA PRO A 17 4.71 -12.68 -19.64
C PRO A 17 6.12 -12.75 -19.02
N TYR A 18 6.80 -11.62 -18.92
CA TYR A 18 8.13 -11.48 -18.34
C TYR A 18 8.12 -11.09 -16.85
N CYS A 19 6.95 -10.85 -16.24
CA CYS A 19 6.85 -10.32 -14.89
C CYS A 19 7.08 -11.43 -13.85
N ASP A 20 8.19 -11.31 -13.11
CA ASP A 20 8.59 -12.18 -12.01
C ASP A 20 8.18 -11.64 -10.62
N PHE A 21 7.61 -10.42 -10.57
CA PHE A 21 7.05 -9.88 -9.34
C PHE A 21 5.92 -10.75 -8.80
N ASN A 22 5.73 -10.72 -7.47
CA ASN A 22 4.59 -11.33 -6.80
C ASN A 22 3.31 -10.55 -7.11
N SER A 23 2.79 -10.77 -8.31
CA SER A 23 1.61 -10.10 -8.85
C SER A 23 0.67 -11.10 -9.50
N TYR A 24 -0.61 -10.73 -9.55
CA TYR A 24 -1.71 -11.53 -10.06
C TYR A 24 -2.57 -10.65 -10.94
N GLN A 25 -3.19 -11.26 -11.94
CA GLN A 25 -4.22 -10.58 -12.70
C GLN A 25 -5.43 -10.35 -11.79
N LEU A 26 -5.92 -9.11 -11.77
CA LEU A 26 -7.18 -8.76 -11.12
C LEU A 26 -8.33 -9.43 -11.91
N LYS A 27 -9.13 -10.24 -11.22
CA LYS A 27 -10.27 -10.95 -11.82
C LYS A 27 -11.59 -10.23 -11.55
N GLU A 28 -11.73 -9.66 -10.37
CA GLU A 28 -12.93 -8.97 -9.91
C GLU A 28 -12.56 -7.73 -9.09
N GLU A 29 -13.31 -6.64 -9.23
CA GLU A 29 -13.05 -5.39 -8.51
C GLU A 29 -13.16 -5.54 -6.99
N ASN A 30 -14.01 -6.45 -6.51
CA ASN A 30 -14.18 -6.75 -5.07
C ASN A 30 -12.85 -7.19 -4.42
N GLN A 31 -11.91 -7.76 -5.17
CA GLN A 31 -10.61 -8.18 -4.67
C GLN A 31 -9.79 -6.99 -4.17
N ILE A 32 -9.91 -5.82 -4.80
CA ILE A 32 -9.25 -4.58 -4.35
C ILE A 32 -9.78 -4.23 -2.96
N THR A 33 -11.11 -4.15 -2.80
CA THR A 33 -11.74 -3.79 -1.52
C THR A 33 -11.43 -4.79 -0.41
N SER A 34 -11.46 -6.10 -0.72
CA SER A 34 -11.07 -7.15 0.23
C SER A 34 -9.59 -7.04 0.63
N TYR A 35 -8.71 -6.68 -0.30
CA TYR A 35 -7.28 -6.54 -0.04
C TYR A 35 -6.95 -5.29 0.78
N ILE A 36 -7.58 -4.15 0.48
CA ILE A 36 -7.48 -2.95 1.33
C ILE A 36 -7.94 -3.25 2.77
N SER A 37 -9.02 -4.01 2.92
CA SER A 37 -9.49 -4.44 4.24
C SER A 37 -8.48 -5.34 4.96
N ALA A 38 -7.73 -6.17 4.23
CA ALA A 38 -6.64 -6.98 4.79
C ALA A 38 -5.45 -6.10 5.21
N ILE A 39 -5.05 -5.12 4.40
CA ILE A 39 -4.01 -4.14 4.73
C ILE A 39 -4.37 -3.40 6.03
N TYR A 40 -5.62 -2.98 6.20
CA TYR A 40 -6.04 -2.30 7.45
C TYR A 40 -5.92 -3.18 8.69
N LYS A 41 -6.23 -4.48 8.56
CA LYS A 41 -6.05 -5.45 9.65
C LYS A 41 -4.56 -5.62 9.99
N GLU A 42 -3.71 -5.68 8.97
CA GLU A 42 -2.26 -5.81 9.13
C GLU A 42 -1.66 -4.58 9.80
N ILE A 43 -1.96 -3.38 9.29
CA ILE A 43 -1.55 -2.09 9.88
C ILE A 43 -1.98 -2.01 11.36
N THR A 44 -3.23 -2.38 11.67
CA THR A 44 -3.74 -2.39 13.05
C THR A 44 -2.97 -3.34 13.97
N THR A 45 -2.52 -4.47 13.42
CA THR A 45 -1.76 -5.47 14.17
C THR A 45 -0.34 -4.96 14.45
N TYR A 46 0.33 -4.39 13.45
CA TYR A 46 1.69 -3.88 13.60
C TYR A 46 1.76 -2.58 14.41
N SER A 47 0.79 -1.68 14.29
CA SER A 47 0.78 -0.42 15.05
C SER A 47 0.82 -0.63 16.56
N LYS A 48 0.17 -1.70 17.06
CA LYS A 48 0.24 -2.08 18.47
C LYS A 48 1.66 -2.42 18.94
N LYS A 49 2.49 -2.99 18.07
CA LYS A 49 3.88 -3.38 18.34
C LYS A 49 4.85 -2.22 18.10
N LEU A 50 4.54 -1.34 17.15
CA LEU A 50 5.43 -0.30 16.65
C LEU A 50 5.17 1.10 17.24
N LYS A 51 4.41 1.22 18.34
CA LYS A 51 3.94 2.49 18.95
C LYS A 51 4.98 3.61 19.16
N LYS A 52 6.27 3.29 19.21
CA LYS A 52 7.37 4.27 19.40
C LYS A 52 8.16 4.57 18.12
N SER A 53 7.67 4.13 16.97
CA SER A 53 8.35 4.27 15.68
C SER A 53 7.78 5.45 14.91
N ASN A 54 8.66 6.17 14.23
CA ASN A 54 8.29 7.27 13.33
C ASN A 54 8.45 6.82 11.88
N ILE A 55 7.39 6.91 11.09
CA ILE A 55 7.42 6.55 9.67
C ILE A 55 7.97 7.73 8.88
N ARG A 56 9.09 7.52 8.18
CA ARG A 56 9.72 8.56 7.33
C ARG A 56 9.53 8.33 5.85
N THR A 57 9.20 7.11 5.44
CA THR A 57 8.93 6.80 4.04
C THR A 57 7.70 5.89 3.93
N ILE A 58 6.85 6.14 2.95
CA ILE A 58 5.75 5.26 2.55
C ILE A 58 5.89 5.01 1.05
N TYR A 59 5.99 3.75 0.66
CA TYR A 59 6.11 3.35 -0.74
C TYR A 59 4.98 2.41 -1.13
N PHE A 60 4.27 2.75 -2.21
CA PHE A 60 3.26 1.91 -2.83
C PHE A 60 3.85 1.18 -4.03
N GLY A 61 3.90 -0.16 -3.99
CA GLY A 61 4.51 -0.99 -5.03
C GLY A 61 3.82 -2.34 -5.20
N GLY A 62 4.42 -3.23 -5.99
CA GLY A 62 3.94 -4.59 -6.20
C GLY A 62 3.67 -4.87 -7.68
N GLY A 63 2.43 -5.25 -8.00
CA GLY A 63 1.93 -5.30 -9.36
C GLY A 63 1.80 -3.90 -9.96
N THR A 64 0.59 -3.48 -10.26
CA THR A 64 0.30 -2.16 -10.83
C THR A 64 -0.54 -1.37 -9.83
N PRO A 65 0.06 -0.65 -8.85
CA PRO A 65 -0.71 0.13 -7.89
C PRO A 65 -1.72 1.08 -8.54
N THR A 66 -1.48 1.58 -9.77
CA THR A 66 -2.38 2.43 -10.56
C THR A 66 -3.84 1.96 -10.61
N ILE A 67 -4.12 0.67 -10.40
CA ILE A 67 -5.50 0.17 -10.30
C ILE A 67 -6.29 0.79 -9.12
N LEU A 68 -5.59 1.32 -8.12
CA LEU A 68 -6.21 2.00 -7.00
C LEU A 68 -6.68 3.39 -7.44
N SER A 69 -7.94 3.69 -7.17
CA SER A 69 -8.44 5.06 -7.27
C SER A 69 -7.71 5.98 -6.28
N GLY A 70 -7.64 7.27 -6.60
CA GLY A 70 -7.10 8.29 -5.70
C GLY A 70 -7.79 8.30 -4.32
N VAL A 71 -9.09 8.03 -4.28
CA VAL A 71 -9.87 7.92 -3.03
C VAL A 71 -9.39 6.74 -2.18
N GLN A 72 -9.12 5.59 -2.80
CA GLN A 72 -8.58 4.42 -2.09
C GLN A 72 -7.19 4.71 -1.53
N ILE A 73 -6.29 5.29 -2.34
CA ILE A 73 -4.93 5.67 -1.90
C ILE A 73 -5.01 6.64 -0.71
N TYR A 74 -5.84 7.68 -0.82
CA TYR A 74 -6.06 8.64 0.25
C TYR A 74 -6.57 7.96 1.53
N SER A 75 -7.56 7.07 1.41
CA SER A 75 -8.10 6.34 2.58
C SER A 75 -7.04 5.48 3.28
N ILE A 76 -6.12 4.88 2.52
CA ILE A 76 -5.03 4.08 3.08
C ILE A 76 -4.03 4.97 3.80
N LEU A 77 -3.66 6.12 3.23
CA LEU A 77 -2.74 7.08 3.85
C LEU A 77 -3.31 7.66 5.15
N GLU A 78 -4.60 8.04 5.15
CA GLU A 78 -5.28 8.52 6.35
C GLU A 78 -5.33 7.43 7.43
N PHE A 79 -5.58 6.17 7.05
CA PHE A 79 -5.53 5.06 7.99
C PHE A 79 -4.12 4.83 8.56
N CYS A 80 -3.07 4.96 7.74
CA CYS A 80 -1.69 4.90 8.20
C CYS A 80 -1.39 6.01 9.22
N LYS A 81 -1.86 7.23 8.96
CA LYS A 81 -1.69 8.40 9.82
C LYS A 81 -2.44 8.28 11.14
N ASP A 82 -3.61 7.62 11.15
CA ASP A 82 -4.35 7.30 12.38
C ASP A 82 -3.62 6.26 13.24
N LYS A 83 -2.93 5.29 12.62
CA LYS A 83 -2.31 4.16 13.33
C LYS A 83 -0.84 4.35 13.65
N PHE A 84 -0.11 5.19 12.93
CA PHE A 84 1.32 5.43 13.11
C PHE A 84 1.62 6.91 13.28
N THR A 85 2.74 7.22 13.96
CA THR A 85 3.34 8.54 13.88
C THR A 85 4.06 8.65 12.54
N ILE A 86 3.61 9.56 11.67
CA ILE A 86 4.23 9.86 10.38
C ILE A 86 4.99 11.18 10.52
N ASP A 87 6.23 11.20 10.05
CA ASP A 87 7.06 12.38 10.05
C ASP A 87 6.45 13.48 9.16
N LYS A 88 6.56 14.74 9.56
CA LYS A 88 6.03 15.87 8.77
C LYS A 88 6.71 16.00 7.41
N ASN A 89 7.94 15.52 7.31
CA ASN A 89 8.74 15.52 6.09
C ASN A 89 8.82 14.10 5.49
N ALA A 90 7.87 13.22 5.80
CA ALA A 90 7.87 11.87 5.27
C ALA A 90 7.77 11.89 3.73
N GLU A 91 8.59 11.08 3.08
CA GLU A 91 8.51 10.85 1.65
C GLU A 91 7.37 9.85 1.36
N ILE A 92 6.51 10.19 0.42
CA ILE A 92 5.45 9.28 -0.06
C ILE A 92 5.68 9.06 -1.55
N THR A 93 6.02 7.83 -1.90
CA THR A 93 6.29 7.43 -3.29
C THR A 93 5.20 6.47 -3.76
N TYR A 94 4.73 6.71 -4.98
CA TYR A 94 3.71 5.89 -5.60
C TYR A 94 4.17 5.45 -6.98
N ASN A 95 4.26 4.13 -7.21
CA ASN A 95 4.60 3.62 -8.53
C ASN A 95 3.38 3.67 -9.45
N PHE A 96 3.37 4.66 -10.34
CA PHE A 96 2.33 4.86 -11.35
C PHE A 96 2.81 4.31 -12.71
N VAL A 97 2.02 3.41 -13.30
CA VAL A 97 2.17 2.97 -14.69
C VAL A 97 1.14 3.72 -15.55
N ILE A 98 1.62 4.37 -16.62
CA ILE A 98 0.80 4.97 -17.68
C ILE A 98 0.63 3.87 -18.74
N GLU A 99 -0.61 3.40 -18.94
CA GLU A 99 -0.97 2.49 -20.04
C GLU A 99 -1.48 3.26 -21.25
#